data_AF-A0A2K1XER1-F1
#
_entry.id   AF-A0A2K1XER1-F1
#
_cell.length_a   1.000
_cell.length_b   1.000
_cell.length_c   1.000
_cell.angle_alpha   90.00
_cell.angle_beta   90.00
_cell.angle_gamma   90.00
#
_symmetry.space_group_name_H-M   'P 1'
#
loop_
_entity.id
_entity.type
_entity.pdbx_description
1 polymer ?
#
loop_
_entity_poly.entity_id
_entity_poly.type
_entity_poly.pdbx_seq_one_letter_code
_entity_poly.pdbx_strand_id
1 'polypeptide(L)'
;MFLPTYAIDPLHLIADNQIADDRQNNIGSNLWKEQSDFTEWLDSKESDFVVFINFGSIAVLTPQKMLEFAWQQTNCWFACNKWGIGVEINGDVKRDQVGKLVRESMEGERGNEMKKKAMEWKTKAYEAASPSGSSCRNFENLLADILLVQKTEIHLRKVS
;
A
#
# COMPACT_ATOMS: atom_id res chain seq x y z
N MET A 1 27.81 -4.82 9.26
CA MET A 1 27.01 -3.68 9.76
C MET A 1 25.82 -3.55 8.82
N PHE A 2 24.59 -3.66 9.33
CA PHE A 2 23.40 -3.48 8.50
C PHE A 2 23.18 -1.99 8.23
N LEU A 3 22.74 -1.64 7.03
CA LEU A 3 22.29 -0.28 6.73
C LEU A 3 21.09 0.05 7.63
N PRO A 4 20.97 1.30 8.10
CA PRO A 4 19.79 1.71 8.85
C PRO A 4 18.53 1.56 7.98
N THR A 5 17.47 1.02 8.56
CA THR A 5 16.19 0.77 7.91
C THR A 5 15.13 1.71 8.48
N TYR A 6 14.41 2.42 7.61
CA TYR A 6 13.38 3.39 7.99
C TYR A 6 12.02 2.91 7.48
N ALA A 7 11.07 2.69 8.38
CA ALA A 7 9.69 2.41 7.99
C ALA A 7 9.01 3.74 7.64
N ILE A 8 8.87 4.04 6.35
CA ILE A 8 8.33 5.29 5.80
C ILE A 8 6.99 5.09 5.08
N ASP A 9 6.34 3.96 5.30
CA ASP A 9 5.05 3.65 4.70
C ASP A 9 3.87 4.06 5.61
N PRO A 10 2.68 4.30 5.02
CA PRO A 10 2.42 4.37 3.58
C PRO A 10 2.74 5.75 2.97
N LEU A 11 3.60 5.77 1.94
CA LEU A 11 4.08 7.00 1.30
C LEU A 11 2.96 7.94 0.80
N HIS A 12 1.86 7.40 0.28
CA HIS A 12 0.75 8.23 -0.23
C HIS A 12 0.10 9.09 0.87
N LEU A 13 -0.06 8.55 2.07
CA LEU A 13 -0.61 9.32 3.20
C LEU A 13 0.39 10.37 3.71
N ILE A 14 1.69 10.05 3.66
CA ILE A 14 2.74 11.01 4.04
C ILE A 14 2.74 12.19 3.06
N ALA A 15 2.65 11.91 1.76
CA ALA A 15 2.59 12.94 0.72
C ALA A 15 1.37 13.85 0.90
N ASP A 16 0.18 13.28 1.12
CA ASP A 16 -1.05 14.05 1.31
C ASP A 16 -0.99 14.96 2.57
N ASN A 17 -0.32 14.50 3.65
CA ASN A 17 -0.16 15.27 4.88
C ASN A 17 0.92 16.38 4.80
N GLN A 18 1.97 16.20 3.98
CA GLN A 18 3.09 17.15 3.88
C GLN A 18 2.91 18.21 2.77
N ILE A 19 2.15 17.91 1.71
CA ILE A 19 1.96 18.81 0.55
C ILE A 19 0.82 19.82 0.77
N ALA A 20 0.07 19.69 1.87
CA ALA A 20 -1.05 20.59 2.19
C ALA A 20 -0.64 22.02 2.64
N ASP A 21 0.65 22.32 2.86
CA ASP A 21 1.09 23.58 3.49
C ASP A 21 1.75 24.63 2.56
N ASP A 22 1.93 24.40 1.24
CA ASP A 22 2.32 25.52 0.37
C ASP A 22 1.92 25.30 -1.12
N ARG A 23 0.97 26.10 -1.59
CA ARG A 23 0.78 26.48 -3.01
C ARG A 23 0.76 25.37 -4.08
N GLN A 24 0.00 24.29 -3.90
CA GLN A 24 -0.51 23.51 -5.04
C GLN A 24 -1.69 22.60 -4.64
N ASN A 25 -2.90 23.15 -4.64
CA ASN A 25 -4.17 22.42 -4.45
C ASN A 25 -4.51 21.38 -5.54
N ASN A 26 -3.54 20.89 -6.33
CA ASN A 26 -3.80 20.04 -7.51
C ASN A 26 -2.85 18.84 -7.69
N ILE A 27 -1.93 18.55 -6.76
CA ILE A 27 -1.17 17.29 -6.80
C ILE A 27 -1.73 16.36 -5.74
N GLY A 28 -2.88 15.76 -6.02
CA GLY A 28 -3.31 14.58 -5.28
C GLY A 28 -2.32 13.43 -5.49
N SER A 29 -2.30 12.45 -4.59
CA SER A 29 -1.46 11.25 -4.70
C SER A 29 -1.76 10.37 -5.94
N ASN A 30 -2.79 10.69 -6.71
CA ASN A 30 -3.16 10.03 -7.96
C ASN A 30 -2.30 10.53 -9.14
N LEU A 31 -1.42 9.66 -9.64
CA LEU A 31 -0.56 9.94 -10.81
C LEU A 31 -1.34 9.98 -12.15
N TRP A 32 -2.58 9.50 -12.16
CA TRP A 32 -3.42 9.36 -13.35
C TRP A 32 -4.64 10.27 -13.25
N LYS A 33 -5.10 10.79 -14.40
CA LYS A 33 -6.39 11.47 -14.47
C LYS A 33 -7.48 10.49 -14.09
N GLU A 34 -8.27 10.84 -13.08
CA GLU A 34 -9.45 10.08 -12.71
C GLU A 34 -10.42 10.04 -13.89
N GLN A 35 -10.93 8.85 -14.20
CA GLN A 35 -12.00 8.69 -15.19
C GLN A 35 -13.33 8.92 -14.47
N SER A 36 -13.97 10.06 -14.74
CA SER A 36 -15.26 10.45 -14.14
C SER A 36 -16.31 9.34 -14.24
N ASP A 37 -16.38 8.69 -15.40
CA ASP A 37 -17.42 7.72 -15.72
C ASP A 37 -17.36 6.48 -14.81
N PHE A 38 -16.15 6.06 -14.40
CA PHE A 38 -15.99 4.92 -13.49
C PHE A 38 -16.37 5.29 -12.06
N THR A 39 -15.97 6.47 -11.60
CA THR A 39 -16.31 6.96 -10.25
C THR A 39 -17.81 7.17 -10.12
N GLU A 40 -18.45 7.82 -11.10
CA GLU A 40 -19.92 7.99 -11.13
C GLU A 40 -20.65 6.65 -11.15
N TRP A 41 -20.14 5.67 -11.91
CA TRP A 41 -20.69 4.32 -11.90
C TRP A 41 -20.54 3.65 -10.54
N LEU A 42 -19.40 3.80 -9.87
CA LEU A 42 -19.13 3.22 -8.55
C LEU A 42 -20.04 3.84 -7.48
N ASP A 43 -20.20 5.17 -7.49
CA ASP A 43 -21.05 5.92 -6.56
C ASP A 43 -22.55 5.56 -6.71
N SER A 44 -22.95 5.05 -7.89
CA SER A 44 -24.31 4.53 -8.11
C SER A 44 -24.59 3.17 -7.47
N LYS A 45 -23.57 2.48 -6.93
CA LYS A 45 -23.71 1.14 -6.34
C LYS A 45 -23.90 1.20 -4.84
N GLU A 46 -24.59 0.20 -4.31
CA GLU A 46 -24.71 0.02 -2.87
C GLU A 46 -23.34 -0.30 -2.25
N SER A 47 -23.12 0.20 -1.03
CA SER A 47 -21.87 -0.03 -0.29
C SER A 47 -21.58 -1.52 -0.16
N ASP A 48 -20.33 -1.92 -0.38
CA ASP A 48 -19.84 -3.30 -0.27
C ASP A 48 -20.39 -4.30 -1.30
N PHE A 49 -21.10 -3.84 -2.35
CA PHE A 49 -21.64 -4.72 -3.42
C PHE A 49 -20.74 -4.86 -4.65
N VAL A 50 -19.62 -4.14 -4.71
CA VAL A 50 -18.71 -4.18 -5.86
C VAL A 50 -17.46 -4.99 -5.53
N VAL A 51 -17.13 -5.95 -6.39
CA VAL A 51 -15.87 -6.70 -6.33
C VAL A 51 -14.92 -6.12 -7.37
N PHE A 52 -13.83 -5.52 -6.89
CA PHE A 52 -12.74 -5.07 -7.76
C PHE A 52 -11.73 -6.21 -7.98
N ILE A 53 -11.34 -6.44 -9.24
CA ILE A 53 -10.38 -7.49 -9.62
C ILE A 53 -9.22 -6.85 -10.37
N ASN A 54 -8.01 -7.03 -9.86
CA ASN A 54 -6.78 -6.55 -10.48
C ASN A 54 -5.66 -7.58 -10.26
N PHE A 55 -4.93 -7.90 -11.34
CA PHE A 55 -3.79 -8.85 -11.31
C PHE A 55 -2.43 -8.15 -11.35
N GLY A 56 -2.41 -6.82 -11.28
CA GLY A 56 -1.22 -6.01 -11.45
C GLY A 56 -0.78 -5.87 -12.91
N SER A 57 0.24 -5.06 -13.15
CA SER A 57 0.83 -4.85 -14.47
C SER A 57 1.81 -5.97 -14.83
N ILE A 58 1.31 -7.19 -15.04
CA ILE A 58 2.12 -8.30 -15.57
C ILE A 58 2.38 -8.03 -17.05
N ALA A 59 3.44 -7.30 -17.35
CA ALA A 59 3.96 -7.19 -18.71
C ALA A 59 5.46 -7.52 -18.67
N VAL A 60 5.84 -8.68 -19.21
CA VAL A 60 7.22 -9.18 -19.43
C VAL A 60 7.90 -9.75 -18.19
N LEU A 61 8.07 -11.08 -18.13
CA LEU A 61 8.82 -11.81 -17.11
C LEU A 61 10.33 -11.65 -17.31
N THR A 62 10.96 -10.79 -16.49
CA THR A 62 12.42 -10.76 -16.29
C THR A 62 12.77 -11.51 -14.99
N PRO A 63 14.04 -11.91 -14.78
CA PRO A 63 14.47 -12.52 -13.52
C PRO A 63 14.12 -11.69 -12.27
N GLN A 64 14.14 -10.34 -12.36
CA GLN A 64 13.68 -9.48 -11.26
C GLN A 64 12.17 -9.63 -10.97
N LYS A 65 11.33 -9.80 -12.00
CA LYS A 65 9.88 -10.00 -11.82
C LYS A 65 9.52 -11.39 -11.29
N MET A 66 10.41 -12.37 -11.41
CA MET A 66 10.26 -13.65 -10.72
C MET A 66 10.34 -13.49 -9.19
N LEU A 67 11.11 -12.51 -8.69
CA LEU A 67 11.14 -12.16 -7.26
C LEU A 67 9.82 -11.52 -6.80
N GLU A 68 9.24 -10.65 -7.61
CA GLU A 68 7.92 -10.06 -7.33
C GLU A 68 6.84 -11.14 -7.21
N PHE A 69 6.91 -12.18 -8.06
CA PHE A 69 6.00 -13.33 -7.98
C PHE A 69 6.16 -14.10 -6.66
N ALA A 70 7.39 -14.25 -6.16
CA ALA A 70 7.64 -14.85 -4.85
C ALA A 70 7.10 -13.99 -3.68
N TRP A 71 7.14 -12.66 -3.81
CA TRP A 71 6.58 -11.76 -2.80
C TRP A 71 5.06 -11.82 -2.72
N GLN A 72 4.36 -12.13 -3.81
CA GLN A 72 2.89 -12.31 -3.77
C GLN A 72 2.48 -13.43 -2.81
N GLN A 73 3.21 -14.54 -2.77
CA GLN A 73 2.91 -15.64 -1.84
C GLN A 73 3.10 -15.20 -0.39
N THR A 74 4.18 -14.48 -0.09
CA THR A 74 4.43 -13.92 1.24
C THR A 74 3.33 -12.93 1.64
N ASN A 75 2.96 -12.02 0.75
CA ASN A 75 1.89 -11.04 0.99
C ASN A 75 0.55 -11.73 1.24
N CYS A 76 0.22 -12.76 0.46
CA CYS A 76 -0.98 -13.57 0.66
C CYS A 76 -0.98 -14.22 2.05
N TRP A 77 0.14 -14.82 2.45
CA TRP A 77 0.27 -15.42 3.76
C TRP A 77 0.08 -14.41 4.89
N PHE A 78 0.69 -13.22 4.80
CA PHE A 78 0.49 -12.16 5.80
C PHE A 78 -0.96 -11.68 5.84
N ALA A 79 -1.58 -11.43 4.69
CA ALA A 79 -2.97 -11.01 4.59
C ALA A 79 -3.92 -12.03 5.24
N CYS A 80 -3.71 -13.32 5.01
CA CYS A 80 -4.55 -14.39 5.55
C CYS A 80 -4.27 -14.69 7.04
N ASN A 81 -2.99 -14.77 7.43
CA ASN A 81 -2.59 -15.36 8.73
C ASN A 81 -2.16 -14.33 9.78
N LYS A 82 -1.73 -13.13 9.38
CA LYS A 82 -1.25 -12.09 10.31
C LYS A 82 -2.19 -10.92 10.40
N TRP A 83 -2.59 -10.37 9.26
CA TRP A 83 -3.49 -9.22 9.22
C TRP A 83 -4.95 -9.65 9.31
N GLY A 84 -5.27 -10.85 8.83
CA GLY A 84 -6.62 -11.40 8.85
C GLY A 84 -7.58 -10.60 7.98
N ILE A 85 -7.09 -10.08 6.86
CA ILE A 85 -7.84 -9.24 5.90
C ILE A 85 -8.02 -9.93 4.55
N GLY A 86 -7.59 -11.20 4.43
CA GLY A 86 -7.51 -11.91 3.16
C GLY A 86 -8.01 -13.35 3.22
N VAL A 87 -8.36 -13.85 2.04
CA VAL A 87 -8.71 -15.26 1.79
C VAL A 87 -7.82 -15.79 0.69
N GLU A 88 -7.34 -17.03 0.83
CA GLU A 88 -6.54 -17.72 -0.17
C GLU A 88 -7.38 -18.77 -0.89
N ILE A 89 -7.25 -18.84 -2.21
CA ILE A 89 -7.85 -19.88 -3.04
C ILE A 89 -6.81 -20.99 -3.16
N ASN A 90 -6.97 -22.06 -2.38
CA ASN A 90 -6.06 -23.20 -2.40
C ASN A 90 -6.38 -24.18 -3.54
N GLY A 91 -5.34 -24.75 -4.14
CA GLY A 91 -5.43 -25.79 -5.16
C GLY A 91 -5.81 -25.25 -6.55
N ASP A 92 -6.38 -26.11 -7.39
CA ASP A 92 -6.83 -25.72 -8.73
C ASP A 92 -7.97 -24.71 -8.65
N VAL A 93 -7.77 -23.53 -9.24
CA VAL A 93 -8.76 -22.44 -9.23
C VAL A 93 -9.97 -22.83 -10.08
N LYS A 94 -11.11 -23.08 -9.44
CA LYS A 94 -12.39 -23.38 -10.09
C LYS A 94 -13.40 -22.25 -9.87
N ARG A 95 -14.21 -21.97 -10.90
CA ARG A 95 -15.24 -20.91 -10.86
C ARG A 95 -16.17 -21.01 -9.65
N ASP A 96 -16.63 -22.21 -9.31
CA ASP A 96 -17.55 -22.41 -8.18
C ASP A 96 -16.89 -22.11 -6.84
N GLN A 97 -15.60 -22.42 -6.69
CA GLN A 97 -14.83 -22.11 -5.49
C GLN A 97 -14.62 -20.61 -5.36
N VAL A 98 -14.27 -19.92 -6.45
CA VAL A 98 -14.16 -18.46 -6.50
C VAL A 98 -15.49 -17.83 -6.09
N GLY A 99 -16.60 -18.25 -6.70
CA GLY A 99 -17.92 -17.70 -6.40
C GLY A 99 -18.40 -17.95 -4.97
N LYS A 100 -17.99 -19.05 -4.32
CA LYS A 100 -18.26 -19.29 -2.89
C LYS A 100 -17.45 -18.34 -2.00
N LEU A 101 -16.16 -18.19 -2.28
CA LEU A 101 -15.28 -17.33 -1.48
C LEU A 101 -15.64 -15.86 -1.61
N VAL A 102 -16.03 -15.40 -2.81
CA VAL A 102 -16.50 -14.03 -3.04
C VAL A 102 -17.76 -13.76 -2.20
N ARG A 103 -18.77 -14.64 -2.26
CA ARG A 103 -19.99 -14.49 -1.45
C ARG A 103 -19.70 -14.47 0.05
N GLU A 104 -18.89 -15.40 0.54
CA GLU A 104 -18.48 -15.43 1.95
C GLU A 104 -17.75 -14.16 2.37
N SER A 105 -16.93 -13.58 1.48
CA SER A 105 -16.18 -12.37 1.78
C SER A 105 -17.05 -11.11 1.79
N MET A 106 -18.13 -11.09 1.01
CA MET A 106 -19.04 -9.94 0.89
C MET A 106 -20.14 -9.95 1.95
N GLU A 107 -20.76 -11.11 2.17
CA GLU A 107 -21.99 -11.26 2.96
C GLU A 107 -21.80 -12.10 4.24
N GLY A 108 -20.73 -12.91 4.29
CA GLY A 108 -20.48 -13.85 5.39
C GLY A 108 -19.87 -13.21 6.64
N GLU A 109 -19.96 -13.93 7.76
CA GLU A 109 -19.40 -13.51 9.06
C GLU A 109 -17.89 -13.28 8.96
N ARG A 110 -17.18 -14.18 8.27
CA ARG A 110 -15.75 -14.04 8.03
C ARG A 110 -15.42 -12.79 7.20
N GLY A 111 -16.25 -12.45 6.22
CA GLY A 111 -16.17 -11.20 5.47
C GLY A 111 -16.25 -9.98 6.38
N ASN A 112 -17.23 -9.96 7.29
CA ASN A 112 -17.41 -8.87 8.24
C ASN A 112 -16.24 -8.72 9.22
N GLU A 113 -15.68 -9.83 9.70
CA GLU A 113 -14.46 -9.82 10.52
C GLU A 113 -13.26 -9.24 9.77
N MET A 114 -13.07 -9.63 8.50
CA MET A 114 -11.99 -9.09 7.66
C MET A 114 -12.15 -7.58 7.46
N LYS A 115 -13.37 -7.10 7.20
CA LYS A 115 -13.66 -5.66 7.08
C LYS A 115 -13.30 -4.90 8.37
N LYS A 116 -13.67 -5.43 9.54
CA LYS A 116 -13.30 -4.83 10.83
C LYS A 116 -11.78 -4.73 11.00
N LYS A 117 -11.05 -5.82 10.73
CA LYS A 117 -9.58 -5.82 10.79
C LYS A 117 -8.96 -4.86 9.78
N ALA A 118 -9.50 -4.78 8.56
CA ALA A 118 -9.05 -3.84 7.55
C ALA A 118 -9.19 -2.39 8.03
N MET A 119 -10.30 -2.06 8.70
CA MET A 119 -10.49 -0.74 9.30
C MET A 119 -9.50 -0.47 10.44
N GLU A 120 -9.21 -1.46 11.30
CA GLU A 120 -8.18 -1.32 12.35
C GLU A 120 -6.78 -1.06 11.75
N TRP A 121 -6.41 -1.77 10.70
CA TRP A 121 -5.14 -1.55 9.99
C TRP A 121 -5.11 -0.21 9.27
N LYS A 122 -6.23 0.22 8.68
CA LYS A 122 -6.39 1.55 8.09
C LYS A 122 -6.08 2.62 9.14
N THR A 123 -6.72 2.57 10.31
CA THR A 123 -6.47 3.54 11.39
C THR A 123 -5.00 3.60 11.79
N LYS A 124 -4.35 2.45 12.01
CA LYS A 124 -2.92 2.39 12.34
C LYS A 124 -2.03 3.01 11.27
N ALA A 125 -2.38 2.80 9.99
CA ALA A 125 -1.64 3.39 8.87
C ALA A 125 -1.75 4.93 8.86
N TYR A 126 -2.95 5.48 9.11
CA TYR A 126 -3.15 6.93 9.25
C TYR A 126 -2.41 7.51 10.46
N GLU A 127 -2.44 6.83 11.60
CA GLU A 127 -1.69 7.25 12.80
C GLU A 127 -0.19 7.28 12.56
N ALA A 128 0.36 6.24 11.92
CA ALA A 128 1.78 6.16 11.58
C ALA A 128 2.22 7.24 10.59
N ALA A 129 1.36 7.59 9.62
CA ALA A 129 1.61 8.62 8.62
C ALA A 129 1.18 10.04 9.03
N SER A 130 0.60 10.22 10.22
CA SER A 130 0.25 11.55 10.73
C SER A 130 1.49 12.44 10.90
N PRO A 131 1.36 13.78 10.99
CA PRO A 131 2.52 14.68 11.12
C PRO A 131 3.44 14.35 12.30
N SER A 132 2.90 13.83 13.42
CA SER A 132 3.66 13.37 14.59
C SER A 132 3.91 11.86 14.61
N GLY A 133 3.48 11.15 13.56
CA GLY A 133 3.52 9.71 13.40
C GLY A 133 4.93 9.16 13.20
N SER A 134 5.07 7.85 13.41
CA SER A 134 6.36 7.16 13.29
C SER A 134 6.94 7.23 11.88
N SER A 135 6.11 7.14 10.84
CA SER A 135 6.56 7.10 9.45
C SER A 135 7.05 8.47 8.97
N CYS A 136 6.36 9.55 9.35
CA CYS A 136 6.83 10.93 9.09
C CYS A 136 8.18 11.20 9.75
N ARG A 137 8.34 10.87 11.04
CA ARG A 137 9.62 11.00 11.74
C ARG A 137 10.73 10.16 11.11
N ASN A 138 10.42 8.93 10.70
CA ASN A 138 11.38 8.07 10.01
C ASN A 138 11.79 8.65 8.66
N PHE A 139 10.87 9.30 7.95
CA PHE A 139 11.17 9.98 6.69
C PHE A 139 12.07 11.20 6.91
N GLU A 140 11.83 12.01 7.94
CA GLU A 140 12.71 13.11 8.33
C GLU A 140 14.13 12.61 8.69
N ASN A 141 14.22 11.52 9.45
CA ASN A 141 15.51 10.90 9.79
C ASN A 141 16.25 10.42 8.54
N LEU A 142 15.53 9.79 7.60
CA LEU A 142 16.08 9.37 6.32
C LEU A 142 16.65 10.58 5.55
N LEU A 143 15.91 11.69 5.47
CA LEU A 143 16.38 12.91 4.81
C LEU A 143 17.62 13.49 5.49
N ALA A 144 17.64 13.54 6.83
CA ALA A 144 18.80 14.01 7.59
C ALA A 144 20.04 13.17 7.28
N ASP A 145 19.92 11.85 7.28
CA ASP A 145 21.05 10.95 7.03
C ASP A 145 21.55 11.06 5.58
N ILE A 146 20.66 11.20 4.59
CA ILE A 146 21.04 11.46 3.20
C ILE A 146 21.82 12.78 3.07
N LEU A 147 21.34 13.86 3.71
CA LEU A 147 21.99 15.18 3.66
C LEU A 147 23.36 15.17 4.37
N LEU A 148 23.52 14.39 5.44
CA LEU A 148 24.79 14.21 6.13
C LEU A 148 25.81 13.48 5.27
N VAL A 149 25.40 12.43 4.56
CA VAL A 149 26.27 11.71 3.61
C VAL A 149 26.76 12.65 2.51
N GLN A 150 25.87 13.43 1.91
CA GLN A 150 26.24 14.39 0.85
C GLN A 150 27.26 15.43 1.32
N LYS A 151 27.09 15.99 2.53
CA LYS A 151 28.05 16.94 3.11
C LYS A 151 29.43 16.31 3.30
N THR A 152 29.47 15.08 3.79
CA THR A 152 30.72 14.33 4.01
C THR A 152 31.45 14.06 2.69
N GLU A 153 30.72 13.63 1.65
CA GLU A 153 31.31 13.41 0.32
C GLU A 153 31.84 14.70 -0.32
N ILE A 154 31.10 15.81 -0.22
CA ILE A 154 31.55 17.11 -0.72
C ILE A 154 32.80 17.59 0.02
N HIS A 155 32.87 17.37 1.34
CA HIS A 155 34.05 17.72 2.12
C HIS A 155 35.26 16.88 1.69
N LEU A 156 35.12 15.56 1.56
CA LEU A 156 36.21 14.69 1.12
C LEU A 156 36.76 15.06 -0.26
N ARG A 157 35.90 15.45 -1.21
CA ARG A 157 36.31 15.91 -2.56
C ARG A 157 37.02 17.27 -2.57
N LYS A 158 36.85 18.10 -1.54
CA LYS A 158 37.52 19.42 -1.42
C LYS A 158 38.89 19.34 -0.75
N VAL A 159 39.16 18.24 -0.04
CA VAL A 159 40.40 18.03 0.73
C VAL A 159 41.35 17.03 0.03
N SER A 160 40.89 16.39 -1.06
CA SER A 160 41.68 15.61 -2.03
C SER A 160 42.16 16.48 -3.19
#